data_AF-A0A2U1KHK0-F1
#
_entry.id   AF-A0A2U1KHK0-F1
#
_cell.length_a   1.000
_cell.length_b   1.000
_cell.length_c   1.000
_cell.angle_alpha   90.00
_cell.angle_beta   90.00
_cell.angle_gamma   90.00
#
_symmetry.space_group_name_H-M   'P 1'
#
loop_
_entity.id
_entity.type
_entity.pdbx_description
1 polymer ?
#
loop_
_entity_poly.entity_id
_entity_poly.type
_entity_poly.pdbx_seq_one_letter_code
_entity_poly.pdbx_strand_id
1 'polypeptide(L)'
;MAIQKHNTLGLRFLLVALLLNIANGNDLKLGFYKKTCPRAEAIVKRTTANFISRAPSLAAPLLRMHFHDCFVRGCDGSVLLNSTKNNQAEKAGIPNLSLRGFQVIDAAKTAVEAACPGVVSCADILALVARDSIQQIKGPYWPVPLGRRDGRVSIASESFTLPAPFANITTLKSQFKSRGLSVKDLVVLSGGHTVGVSHCSTIASRLYNFTGKGDTDPTLDPKYVPHLKSKCKPTDTTTLLEMDPGSVKTFDEDYYTIVSKRRGLFESDAALLNDKQTSAYVKLQAKSHGATFFKDFSDSMVKMGKIGVLTGKNGGHTVGVSHCSTIASRLYNFTGKGDTDPTLDPKYVPHLKSKCKPTDTTTLLEMDPGSVKTFDEDYYTIVSKRRGLFESDAALLNDKQTSAYVKLQAKSHGATFFKDFSDSMVKMGKIGVLTGKNGEIRKHCALIN
;
A
#
# COMPACT_ATOMS: atom_id res chain seq x y z
N MET A 1 -27.73 34.97 -60.08
CA MET A 1 -27.91 34.41 -58.73
C MET A 1 -27.07 33.16 -58.61
N ALA A 2 -25.87 33.26 -58.03
CA ALA A 2 -24.99 32.11 -57.82
C ALA A 2 -25.28 31.52 -56.44
N ILE A 3 -25.83 30.31 -56.39
CA ILE A 3 -26.12 29.60 -55.15
C ILE A 3 -24.86 28.85 -54.71
N GLN A 4 -24.29 29.32 -53.62
CA GLN A 4 -23.10 28.81 -52.97
C GLN A 4 -23.40 27.43 -52.35
N LYS A 5 -22.88 26.35 -52.94
CA LYS A 5 -22.95 25.00 -52.36
C LYS A 5 -22.00 24.93 -51.16
N HIS A 6 -22.55 25.05 -49.95
CA HIS A 6 -21.80 24.86 -48.73
C HIS A 6 -21.43 23.39 -48.51
N ASN A 7 -20.14 23.18 -48.27
CA ASN A 7 -19.46 21.92 -48.05
C ASN A 7 -19.88 21.28 -46.71
N THR A 8 -20.89 20.40 -46.74
CA THR A 8 -21.43 19.69 -45.56
C THR A 8 -20.54 18.54 -45.07
N LEU A 9 -19.41 18.27 -45.73
CA LEU A 9 -18.51 17.17 -45.37
C LEU A 9 -17.56 17.52 -44.21
N GLY A 10 -17.24 18.80 -44.01
CA GLY A 10 -16.36 19.26 -42.92
C GLY A 10 -17.02 19.25 -41.53
N LEU A 11 -18.35 19.38 -41.46
CA LEU A 11 -19.06 19.49 -40.17
C LEU A 11 -19.30 18.13 -39.49
N ARG A 12 -19.26 17.03 -40.24
CA ARG A 12 -19.36 15.66 -39.68
C ARG A 12 -18.05 15.16 -39.08
N PHE A 13 -16.89 15.63 -39.58
CA PHE A 13 -15.59 15.25 -39.02
C PHE A 13 -15.25 16.02 -37.72
N LEU A 14 -15.74 17.25 -37.54
CA LEU A 14 -15.56 18.00 -36.29
C LEU A 14 -16.41 17.44 -35.12
N LEU A 15 -17.56 16.82 -35.39
CA LEU A 15 -18.39 16.19 -34.36
C LEU A 15 -17.88 14.81 -33.90
N VAL A 16 -17.10 14.11 -34.73
CA VAL A 16 -16.44 12.84 -34.34
C VAL A 16 -15.13 13.10 -33.59
N ALA A 17 -14.42 14.20 -33.89
CA ALA A 17 -13.22 14.60 -33.16
C ALA A 17 -13.51 15.17 -31.76
N LEU A 18 -14.73 15.64 -31.47
CA LEU A 18 -15.14 16.12 -30.14
C LEU A 18 -15.53 14.99 -29.16
N LEU A 19 -15.56 13.72 -29.60
CA LEU A 19 -15.84 12.56 -28.74
C LEU A 19 -14.58 11.76 -28.34
N LEU A 20 -13.38 12.23 -28.67
CA LEU A 20 -12.11 11.57 -28.36
C LEU A 20 -11.21 12.34 -27.39
N ASN A 21 -11.82 13.13 -26.49
CA ASN A 21 -11.15 13.66 -25.30
C ASN A 21 -11.82 13.14 -24.03
N ILE A 22 -11.67 11.84 -23.77
CA ILE A 22 -11.77 11.32 -22.41
C ILE A 22 -10.38 10.84 -22.05
N ALA A 23 -9.62 11.72 -21.38
CA ALA A 23 -8.44 11.33 -20.64
C ALA A 23 -8.86 10.21 -19.66
N ASN A 24 -8.60 8.96 -20.02
CA ASN A 24 -8.89 7.80 -19.18
C ASN A 24 -7.78 7.64 -18.15
N GLY A 25 -7.87 8.44 -17.10
CA GLY A 25 -7.12 8.29 -15.85
C GLY A 25 -8.03 8.66 -14.70
N ASN A 26 -9.05 7.83 -14.45
CA ASN A 26 -9.99 8.12 -13.36
C ASN A 26 -9.39 7.65 -12.03
N ASP A 27 -8.76 8.58 -11.33
CA ASP A 27 -8.28 8.46 -9.96
C ASP A 27 -9.29 7.79 -9.00
N LEU A 28 -8.80 7.02 -8.02
CA LEU A 28 -9.63 6.61 -6.88
C LEU A 28 -10.11 7.87 -6.15
N LYS A 29 -11.43 7.98 -5.97
CA LYS A 29 -12.05 9.16 -5.34
C LYS A 29 -13.21 8.79 -4.44
N LEU A 30 -13.45 9.64 -3.45
CA LEU A 30 -14.64 9.52 -2.62
C LEU A 30 -15.88 9.83 -3.46
N GLY A 31 -16.92 9.01 -3.29
CA GLY A 31 -18.14 9.14 -4.07
C GLY A 31 -17.94 8.90 -5.57
N PHE A 32 -17.01 8.02 -5.97
CA PHE A 32 -16.78 7.64 -7.37
C PHE A 32 -18.09 7.28 -8.08
N TYR A 33 -18.97 6.54 -7.40
CA TYR A 33 -20.25 6.06 -7.92
C TYR A 33 -21.44 7.01 -7.71
N LYS A 34 -21.24 8.23 -7.21
CA LYS A 34 -22.36 9.16 -6.88
C LYS A 34 -23.32 9.42 -8.04
N LYS A 35 -22.84 9.36 -9.29
CA LYS A 35 -23.66 9.57 -10.50
C LYS A 35 -24.14 8.26 -11.14
N THR A 36 -23.33 7.22 -11.10
CA THR A 36 -23.56 5.97 -11.86
C THR A 36 -24.22 4.88 -11.04
N CYS A 37 -23.96 4.83 -9.73
CA CYS A 37 -24.66 3.96 -8.78
C CYS A 37 -24.75 4.65 -7.41
N PRO A 38 -25.65 5.64 -7.25
CA PRO A 38 -25.71 6.49 -6.05
C PRO A 38 -25.96 5.70 -4.76
N ARG A 39 -26.55 4.51 -4.86
CA ARG A 39 -26.88 3.63 -3.73
C ARG A 39 -25.83 2.56 -3.45
N ALA A 40 -24.73 2.48 -4.20
CA ALA A 40 -23.72 1.42 -4.09
C ALA A 40 -23.23 1.22 -2.65
N GLU A 41 -22.65 2.27 -2.04
CA GLU A 41 -22.10 2.20 -0.67
C GLU A 41 -23.19 1.85 0.37
N ALA A 42 -24.40 2.37 0.21
CA ALA A 42 -25.52 2.08 1.11
C ALA A 42 -26.02 0.64 1.01
N ILE A 43 -26.01 0.06 -0.20
CA ILE A 43 -26.35 -1.35 -0.43
C ILE A 43 -25.29 -2.24 0.22
N VAL A 44 -24.00 -2.01 -0.07
CA VAL A 44 -22.89 -2.79 0.51
C VAL A 44 -22.91 -2.73 2.03
N LYS A 45 -23.09 -1.54 2.61
CA LYS A 45 -23.18 -1.35 4.07
C LYS A 45 -24.32 -2.15 4.69
N ARG A 46 -25.52 -2.09 4.09
CA ARG A 46 -26.69 -2.82 4.58
C ARG A 46 -26.50 -4.33 4.48
N THR A 47 -26.03 -4.81 3.34
CA THR A 47 -25.77 -6.24 3.15
C THR A 47 -24.73 -6.74 4.14
N THR A 48 -23.63 -6.02 4.31
CA THR A 48 -22.58 -6.34 5.28
C THR A 48 -23.14 -6.39 6.70
N ALA A 49 -23.88 -5.36 7.13
CA ALA A 49 -24.50 -5.32 8.45
C ALA A 49 -25.40 -6.53 8.72
N ASN A 50 -26.18 -6.97 7.73
CA ASN A 50 -27.03 -8.17 7.86
C ASN A 50 -26.22 -9.46 8.07
N PHE A 51 -25.02 -9.59 7.54
CA PHE A 51 -24.16 -10.75 7.80
C PHE A 51 -23.47 -10.65 9.15
N ILE A 52 -22.89 -9.49 9.46
CA ILE A 52 -22.13 -9.29 10.70
C ILE A 52 -23.01 -9.33 11.94
N SER A 53 -24.26 -8.87 11.88
CA SER A 53 -25.18 -8.97 13.02
C SER A 53 -25.50 -10.42 13.43
N ARG A 54 -25.50 -11.35 12.46
CA ARG A 54 -25.74 -12.79 12.69
C ARG A 54 -24.45 -13.55 12.99
N ALA A 55 -23.33 -13.13 12.39
CA ALA A 55 -22.03 -13.75 12.55
C ALA A 55 -20.92 -12.69 12.72
N PRO A 56 -20.79 -12.08 13.92
CA PRO A 56 -19.77 -11.06 14.18
C PRO A 56 -18.35 -11.53 13.89
N SER A 57 -18.11 -12.83 14.01
CA SER A 57 -16.81 -13.47 13.72
C SER A 57 -16.37 -13.33 12.26
N LEU A 58 -17.24 -12.90 11.34
CA LEU A 58 -16.88 -12.65 9.94
C LEU A 58 -16.16 -11.31 9.74
N ALA A 59 -16.19 -10.39 10.71
CA ALA A 59 -15.58 -9.08 10.53
C ALA A 59 -14.04 -9.15 10.36
N ALA A 60 -13.37 -9.91 11.23
CA ALA A 60 -11.93 -10.15 11.14
C ALA A 60 -11.46 -10.78 9.82
N PRO A 61 -12.03 -11.91 9.34
CA PRO A 61 -11.59 -12.51 8.08
C PRO A 61 -11.92 -11.65 6.85
N LEU A 62 -12.95 -10.79 6.88
CA LEU A 62 -13.24 -9.84 5.80
C LEU A 62 -12.23 -8.69 5.74
N LEU A 63 -11.82 -8.16 6.90
CA LEU A 63 -10.71 -7.21 6.99
C LEU A 63 -9.41 -7.85 6.46
N ARG A 64 -9.11 -9.08 6.90
CA ARG A 64 -7.95 -9.85 6.45
C ARG A 64 -8.00 -10.10 4.93
N MET A 65 -9.15 -10.43 4.36
CA MET A 65 -9.29 -10.65 2.92
C MET A 65 -8.90 -9.41 2.11
N HIS A 66 -9.26 -8.21 2.58
CA HIS A 66 -8.84 -6.97 1.92
C HIS A 66 -7.32 -6.72 2.03
N PHE A 67 -6.70 -7.04 3.18
CA PHE A 67 -5.24 -7.02 3.32
C PHE A 67 -4.57 -7.99 2.32
N HIS A 68 -5.09 -9.21 2.23
CA HIS A 68 -4.57 -10.25 1.34
C HIS A 68 -4.68 -9.85 -0.14
N ASP A 69 -5.81 -9.27 -0.55
CA ASP A 69 -5.99 -8.69 -1.88
C ASP A 69 -4.91 -7.64 -2.16
N CYS A 70 -4.84 -6.61 -1.33
CA CYS A 70 -3.91 -5.50 -1.54
C CYS A 70 -2.44 -5.91 -1.56
N PHE A 71 -2.04 -6.95 -0.83
CA PHE A 71 -0.66 -7.41 -0.75
C PHE A 71 -0.26 -8.37 -1.89
N VAL A 72 -1.19 -8.83 -2.72
CA VAL A 72 -0.91 -9.69 -3.89
C VAL A 72 -1.42 -8.98 -5.14
N ARG A 73 -0.52 -8.56 -6.03
CA ARG A 73 -0.81 -7.77 -7.25
C ARG A 73 -1.49 -6.40 -7.04
N GLY A 74 -1.97 -6.07 -5.85
CA GLY A 74 -2.67 -4.83 -5.56
C GLY A 74 -4.11 -5.07 -5.17
N CYS A 75 -4.81 -4.01 -4.77
CA CYS A 75 -6.23 -4.11 -4.42
C CYS A 75 -7.09 -4.24 -5.70
N ASP A 76 -7.02 -5.37 -6.39
CA ASP A 76 -7.67 -5.62 -7.67
C ASP A 76 -8.72 -6.74 -7.62
N GLY A 77 -9.04 -7.25 -6.42
CA GLY A 77 -9.99 -8.34 -6.24
C GLY A 77 -9.50 -9.68 -6.80
N SER A 78 -8.21 -9.86 -7.09
CA SER A 78 -7.62 -11.11 -7.59
C SER A 78 -7.82 -12.26 -6.60
N VAL A 79 -7.73 -11.98 -5.30
CA VAL A 79 -7.96 -12.96 -4.21
C VAL A 79 -9.35 -13.60 -4.25
N LEU A 80 -10.32 -12.95 -4.92
CA LEU A 80 -11.70 -13.42 -5.01
C LEU A 80 -11.90 -14.50 -6.09
N LEU A 81 -10.98 -14.64 -7.04
CA LEU A 81 -11.08 -15.59 -8.14
C LEU A 81 -11.00 -17.04 -7.67
N ASN A 82 -11.79 -17.92 -8.30
CA ASN A 82 -11.70 -19.36 -8.08
C ASN A 82 -10.62 -19.99 -8.96
N SER A 83 -10.03 -21.09 -8.48
CA SER A 83 -9.19 -21.95 -9.32
C SER A 83 -9.97 -22.48 -10.52
N THR A 84 -9.29 -22.65 -11.64
CA THR A 84 -9.80 -23.31 -12.85
C THR A 84 -9.05 -24.62 -13.06
N LYS A 85 -9.44 -25.40 -14.08
CA LYS A 85 -8.77 -26.66 -14.40
C LYS A 85 -7.25 -26.49 -14.69
N ASN A 86 -6.86 -25.31 -15.20
CA ASN A 86 -5.49 -25.02 -15.64
C ASN A 86 -4.76 -24.01 -14.75
N ASN A 87 -5.41 -23.49 -13.70
CA ASN A 87 -4.82 -22.48 -12.83
C ASN A 87 -5.29 -22.64 -11.38
N GLN A 88 -4.34 -22.78 -10.46
CA GLN A 88 -4.63 -22.67 -9.03
C GLN A 88 -4.60 -21.19 -8.64
N ALA A 89 -5.75 -20.66 -8.24
CA ALA A 89 -5.90 -19.27 -7.81
C ALA A 89 -5.29 -19.06 -6.42
N GLU A 90 -5.16 -17.80 -6.01
CA GLU A 90 -4.66 -17.42 -4.68
C GLU A 90 -5.36 -18.12 -3.54
N LYS A 91 -6.67 -18.43 -3.66
CA LYS A 91 -7.42 -19.18 -2.63
C LYS A 91 -6.80 -20.53 -2.28
N ALA A 92 -6.12 -21.18 -3.23
CA ALA A 92 -5.43 -22.45 -3.02
C ALA A 92 -4.02 -22.29 -2.41
N GLY A 93 -3.52 -21.06 -2.28
CA GLY A 93 -2.26 -20.77 -1.61
C GLY A 93 -2.36 -20.98 -0.10
N ILE A 94 -1.29 -21.49 0.52
CA ILE A 94 -1.25 -21.85 1.95
C ILE A 94 -1.74 -20.70 2.87
N PRO A 95 -1.31 -19.43 2.69
CA PRO A 95 -1.80 -18.32 3.52
C PRO A 95 -3.31 -18.07 3.42
N ASN A 96 -3.93 -18.49 2.32
CA ASN A 96 -5.32 -18.19 1.97
C ASN A 96 -6.30 -19.33 2.28
N LEU A 97 -5.82 -20.54 2.58
CA LEU A 97 -6.68 -21.67 2.98
C LEU A 97 -7.56 -21.36 4.20
N SER A 98 -7.14 -20.40 5.03
CA SER A 98 -7.89 -19.92 6.20
C SER A 98 -8.77 -18.69 5.93
N LEU A 99 -8.76 -18.12 4.73
CA LEU A 99 -9.67 -17.03 4.37
C LEU A 99 -11.11 -17.56 4.31
N ARG A 100 -12.05 -16.75 4.81
CA ARG A 100 -13.49 -17.05 4.80
C ARG A 100 -14.30 -15.76 4.69
N GLY A 101 -15.60 -15.89 4.40
CA GLY A 101 -16.49 -14.74 4.24
C GLY A 101 -16.72 -14.31 2.80
N PHE A 102 -16.22 -15.06 1.80
CA PHE A 102 -16.43 -14.79 0.38
C PHE A 102 -17.91 -14.61 0.02
N GLN A 103 -18.81 -15.36 0.67
CA GLN A 103 -20.25 -15.25 0.47
C GLN A 103 -20.83 -13.87 0.81
N VAL A 104 -20.18 -13.10 1.71
CA VAL A 104 -20.60 -11.72 2.03
C VAL A 104 -20.29 -10.80 0.85
N ILE A 105 -19.14 -11.00 0.20
CA ILE A 105 -18.73 -10.27 -1.01
C ILE A 105 -19.69 -10.59 -2.15
N ASP A 106 -20.00 -11.87 -2.37
CA ASP A 106 -20.92 -12.31 -3.42
C ASP A 106 -22.35 -11.79 -3.20
N ALA A 107 -22.84 -11.78 -1.96
CA ALA A 107 -24.14 -11.22 -1.62
C ALA A 107 -24.18 -9.69 -1.83
N ALA A 108 -23.14 -8.98 -1.43
CA ALA A 108 -23.02 -7.55 -1.67
C ALA A 108 -22.97 -7.25 -3.17
N LYS A 109 -22.19 -8.03 -3.93
CA LYS A 109 -22.11 -7.91 -5.39
C LYS A 109 -23.45 -8.17 -6.07
N THR A 110 -24.15 -9.23 -5.68
CA THR A 110 -25.47 -9.56 -6.22
C THR A 110 -26.47 -8.43 -5.98
N ALA A 111 -26.50 -7.88 -4.77
CA ALA A 111 -27.39 -6.77 -4.43
C ALA A 111 -27.05 -5.48 -5.19
N VAL A 112 -25.75 -5.22 -5.41
CA VAL A 112 -25.29 -4.06 -6.19
C VAL A 112 -25.60 -4.23 -7.68
N GLU A 113 -25.35 -5.40 -8.26
CA GLU A 113 -25.66 -5.70 -9.67
C GLU A 113 -27.16 -5.60 -9.95
N ALA A 114 -28.03 -5.98 -9.01
CA ALA A 114 -29.47 -5.79 -9.15
C ALA A 114 -29.89 -4.31 -9.21
N ALA A 115 -29.10 -3.41 -8.61
CA ALA A 115 -29.39 -1.97 -8.59
C ALA A 115 -28.68 -1.19 -9.70
N CYS A 116 -27.47 -1.59 -10.08
CA CYS A 116 -26.64 -0.93 -11.07
C CYS A 116 -25.72 -1.93 -11.80
N PRO A 117 -26.27 -2.65 -12.80
CA PRO A 117 -25.56 -3.71 -13.50
C PRO A 117 -24.25 -3.23 -14.13
N GLY A 118 -23.16 -3.97 -13.89
CA GLY A 118 -21.86 -3.73 -14.53
C GLY A 118 -21.15 -2.43 -14.12
N VAL A 119 -21.54 -1.80 -13.01
CA VAL A 119 -20.98 -0.50 -12.59
C VAL A 119 -19.88 -0.63 -11.53
N VAL A 120 -20.10 -1.41 -10.48
CA VAL A 120 -19.24 -1.43 -9.28
C VAL A 120 -18.33 -2.65 -9.28
N SER A 121 -17.02 -2.47 -9.14
CA SER A 121 -16.06 -3.59 -9.15
C SER A 121 -16.12 -4.42 -7.88
N CYS A 122 -15.69 -5.69 -7.97
CA CYS A 122 -15.57 -6.54 -6.80
C CYS A 122 -14.45 -6.07 -5.86
N ALA A 123 -13.36 -5.51 -6.40
CA ALA A 123 -12.30 -4.87 -5.63
C ALA A 123 -12.83 -3.74 -4.71
N ASP A 124 -13.71 -2.88 -5.24
CA ASP A 124 -14.34 -1.81 -4.44
C ASP A 124 -15.35 -2.35 -3.43
N ILE A 125 -16.09 -3.40 -3.78
CA ILE A 125 -16.99 -4.07 -2.82
C ILE A 125 -16.19 -4.68 -1.68
N LEU A 126 -15.05 -5.33 -1.94
CA LEU A 126 -14.19 -5.88 -0.90
C LEU A 126 -13.67 -4.79 0.05
N ALA A 127 -13.20 -3.66 -0.48
CA ALA A 127 -12.75 -2.53 0.32
C ALA A 127 -13.88 -1.93 1.19
N LEU A 128 -15.09 -1.81 0.65
CA LEU A 128 -16.27 -1.34 1.38
C LEU A 128 -16.71 -2.34 2.45
N VAL A 129 -16.78 -3.64 2.13
CA VAL A 129 -17.14 -4.70 3.07
C VAL A 129 -16.15 -4.75 4.24
N ALA A 130 -14.85 -4.60 4.01
CA ALA A 130 -13.86 -4.54 5.08
C ALA A 130 -14.14 -3.38 6.05
N ARG A 131 -14.38 -2.17 5.51
CA ARG A 131 -14.73 -0.98 6.32
C ARG A 131 -16.03 -1.17 7.09
N ASP A 132 -17.07 -1.58 6.39
CA ASP A 132 -18.40 -1.75 6.98
C ASP A 132 -18.39 -2.83 8.04
N SER A 133 -17.63 -3.92 7.86
CA SER A 133 -17.53 -5.00 8.84
C SER A 133 -16.89 -4.55 10.15
N ILE A 134 -15.78 -3.80 10.08
CA ILE A 134 -15.10 -3.28 11.27
C ILE A 134 -15.96 -2.24 12.00
N GLN A 135 -16.68 -1.39 11.27
CA GLN A 135 -17.63 -0.44 11.88
C GLN A 135 -18.74 -1.16 12.68
N GLN A 136 -19.19 -2.33 12.24
CA GLN A 136 -20.22 -3.11 12.97
C GLN A 136 -19.74 -3.66 14.31
N ILE A 137 -18.42 -3.86 14.47
CA ILE A 137 -17.81 -4.38 15.70
C ILE A 137 -17.08 -3.30 16.50
N LYS A 138 -17.63 -2.06 16.45
CA LYS A 138 -17.17 -0.86 17.18
C LYS A 138 -15.79 -0.32 16.77
N GLY A 139 -15.23 -0.81 15.66
CA GLY A 139 -13.99 -0.27 15.14
C GLY A 139 -14.14 1.07 14.42
N PRO A 140 -13.03 1.66 13.97
CA PRO A 140 -13.03 2.98 13.37
C PRO A 140 -13.71 3.00 12.00
N TYR A 141 -14.21 4.19 11.64
CA TYR A 141 -14.61 4.48 10.28
C TYR A 141 -13.42 5.07 9.50
N TRP A 142 -13.26 4.65 8.25
CA TRP A 142 -12.41 5.34 7.29
C TRP A 142 -13.16 5.62 5.98
N PRO A 143 -12.83 6.74 5.31
CA PRO A 143 -13.33 6.99 3.96
C PRO A 143 -12.70 6.00 2.99
N VAL A 144 -13.49 5.44 2.06
CA VAL A 144 -12.98 4.49 1.06
C VAL A 144 -12.95 5.18 -0.30
N PRO A 145 -11.77 5.59 -0.82
CA PRO A 145 -11.64 5.99 -2.22
C PRO A 145 -12.00 4.82 -3.12
N LEU A 146 -12.92 5.02 -4.05
CA LEU A 146 -13.45 4.00 -4.97
C LEU A 146 -13.07 4.32 -6.41
N GLY A 147 -13.25 3.37 -7.30
CA GLY A 147 -12.89 3.41 -8.71
C GLY A 147 -11.96 2.28 -9.15
N ARG A 148 -11.68 1.30 -8.28
CA ARG A 148 -10.85 0.13 -8.62
C ARG A 148 -11.54 -0.68 -9.72
N ARG A 149 -10.77 -1.45 -10.47
CA ARG A 149 -11.27 -2.47 -11.40
C ARG A 149 -10.70 -3.82 -11.04
N ASP A 150 -11.41 -4.83 -11.50
CA ASP A 150 -11.10 -6.21 -11.20
C ASP A 150 -9.94 -6.71 -12.08
N GLY A 151 -8.95 -7.32 -11.42
CA GLY A 151 -7.87 -8.07 -12.04
C GLY A 151 -8.37 -9.38 -12.66
N ARG A 152 -7.60 -9.90 -13.63
CA ARG A 152 -7.90 -11.14 -14.36
C ARG A 152 -6.92 -12.27 -14.09
N VAL A 153 -6.02 -12.07 -13.12
CA VAL A 153 -4.95 -13.03 -12.82
C VAL A 153 -4.95 -13.26 -11.32
N SER A 154 -4.97 -14.52 -10.92
CA SER A 154 -4.80 -14.94 -9.53
C SER A 154 -4.03 -16.25 -9.53
N ILE A 155 -2.92 -16.31 -8.79
CA ILE A 155 -1.98 -17.44 -8.81
C ILE A 155 -1.63 -17.83 -7.38
N ALA A 156 -1.80 -19.10 -7.04
CA ALA A 156 -1.57 -19.63 -5.70
C ALA A 156 -0.17 -19.30 -5.15
N SER A 157 0.87 -19.40 -5.97
CA SER A 157 2.26 -19.13 -5.55
C SER A 157 2.52 -17.66 -5.21
N GLU A 158 1.73 -16.72 -5.72
CA GLU A 158 1.93 -15.29 -5.42
C GLU A 158 1.44 -14.92 -4.02
N SER A 159 0.58 -15.76 -3.41
CA SER A 159 0.19 -15.61 -2.01
C SER A 159 1.36 -15.74 -1.03
N PHE A 160 2.48 -16.39 -1.42
CA PHE A 160 3.68 -16.46 -0.58
C PHE A 160 4.40 -15.11 -0.43
N THR A 161 3.97 -14.07 -1.14
CA THR A 161 4.44 -12.69 -0.91
C THR A 161 3.82 -12.05 0.33
N LEU A 162 2.78 -12.67 0.91
CA LEU A 162 2.15 -12.21 2.15
C LEU A 162 3.11 -12.36 3.35
N PRO A 163 3.09 -11.41 4.30
CA PRO A 163 3.86 -11.54 5.54
C PRO A 163 3.48 -12.81 6.32
N ALA A 164 4.50 -13.58 6.70
CA ALA A 164 4.32 -14.79 7.50
C ALA A 164 4.18 -14.46 9.00
N PRO A 165 3.42 -15.25 9.78
CA PRO A 165 3.27 -15.06 11.23
C PRO A 165 4.56 -15.29 12.02
N PHE A 166 5.57 -15.92 11.39
CA PHE A 166 6.91 -16.15 11.93
C PHE A 166 7.97 -15.18 11.36
N ALA A 167 7.55 -14.12 10.67
CA ALA A 167 8.47 -13.14 10.10
C ALA A 167 9.09 -12.24 11.18
N ASN A 168 10.41 -12.03 11.09
CA ASN A 168 11.11 -11.06 11.93
C ASN A 168 10.83 -9.61 11.49
N ILE A 169 11.20 -8.65 12.34
CA ILE A 169 10.91 -7.24 12.13
C ILE A 169 11.56 -6.64 10.87
N THR A 170 12.74 -7.12 10.48
CA THR A 170 13.43 -6.68 9.27
C THR A 170 12.66 -7.10 8.02
N THR A 171 12.21 -8.35 7.97
CA THR A 171 11.37 -8.88 6.88
C THR A 171 10.04 -8.12 6.80
N LEU A 172 9.35 -7.93 7.94
CA LEU A 172 8.10 -7.19 8.00
C LEU A 172 8.24 -5.76 7.46
N LYS A 173 9.27 -5.02 7.89
CA LYS A 173 9.55 -3.67 7.39
C LYS A 173 9.81 -3.66 5.89
N SER A 174 10.58 -4.62 5.37
CA SER A 174 10.87 -4.75 3.94
C SER A 174 9.59 -5.00 3.13
N GLN A 175 8.76 -5.95 3.56
CA GLN A 175 7.51 -6.31 2.89
C GLN A 175 6.49 -5.17 2.90
N PHE A 176 6.34 -4.43 4.00
CA PHE A 176 5.45 -3.26 4.03
C PHE A 176 5.99 -2.12 3.17
N LYS A 177 7.31 -1.87 3.21
CA LYS A 177 7.97 -0.87 2.37
C LYS A 177 7.79 -1.16 0.88
N SER A 178 7.87 -2.42 0.46
CA SER A 178 7.66 -2.80 -0.96
C SER A 178 6.22 -2.56 -1.44
N ARG A 179 5.28 -2.39 -0.51
CA ARG A 179 3.89 -1.97 -0.78
C ARG A 179 3.65 -0.48 -0.55
N GLY A 180 4.70 0.32 -0.37
CA GLY A 180 4.57 1.77 -0.13
C GLY A 180 4.03 2.13 1.26
N LEU A 181 4.06 1.19 2.21
CA LEU A 181 3.64 1.41 3.59
C LEU A 181 4.85 1.68 4.49
N SER A 182 4.70 2.63 5.42
CA SER A 182 5.75 3.00 6.36
C SER A 182 5.88 2.01 7.53
N VAL A 183 6.94 2.15 8.33
CA VAL A 183 7.11 1.41 9.59
C VAL A 183 5.97 1.71 10.58
N LYS A 184 5.41 2.93 10.56
CA LYS A 184 4.22 3.26 11.35
C LYS A 184 3.00 2.49 10.84
N ASP A 185 2.81 2.42 9.51
CA ASP A 185 1.68 1.68 8.92
C ASP A 185 1.77 0.18 9.24
N LEU A 186 2.98 -0.39 9.31
CA LEU A 186 3.20 -1.77 9.78
C LEU A 186 2.61 -1.99 11.18
N VAL A 187 3.09 -1.27 12.19
CA VAL A 187 2.67 -1.47 13.59
C VAL A 187 1.20 -1.10 13.83
N VAL A 188 0.67 -0.14 13.06
CA VAL A 188 -0.74 0.25 13.11
C VAL A 188 -1.62 -0.85 12.54
N LEU A 189 -1.31 -1.37 11.35
CA LEU A 189 -2.13 -2.40 10.69
C LEU A 189 -2.04 -3.76 11.39
N SER A 190 -0.93 -4.06 12.07
CA SER A 190 -0.85 -5.20 13.00
C SER A 190 -1.91 -5.14 14.11
N GLY A 191 -2.38 -3.94 14.47
CA GLY A 191 -3.50 -3.74 15.39
C GLY A 191 -4.80 -4.40 14.93
N GLY A 192 -4.93 -4.77 13.65
CA GLY A 192 -6.05 -5.58 13.16
C GLY A 192 -6.17 -6.96 13.83
N HIS A 193 -5.09 -7.44 14.47
CA HIS A 193 -5.09 -8.67 15.27
C HIS A 193 -5.84 -8.54 16.62
N THR A 194 -6.37 -7.36 16.97
CA THR A 194 -7.31 -7.20 18.09
C THR A 194 -8.60 -8.03 17.93
N VAL A 195 -8.93 -8.43 16.70
CA VAL A 195 -10.11 -9.27 16.43
C VAL A 195 -9.77 -10.54 15.66
N GLY A 196 -10.54 -11.59 15.96
CA GLY A 196 -10.47 -12.86 15.23
C GLY A 196 -9.61 -13.91 15.91
N VAL A 197 -9.38 -14.99 15.18
CA VAL A 197 -8.82 -16.23 15.72
C VAL A 197 -7.73 -16.79 14.81
N SER A 198 -6.88 -17.63 15.38
CA SER A 198 -5.87 -18.40 14.67
C SER A 198 -5.86 -19.85 15.10
N HIS A 199 -5.35 -20.74 14.26
CA HIS A 199 -5.23 -22.16 14.60
C HIS A 199 -3.95 -22.41 15.41
N CYS A 200 -3.99 -23.39 16.33
CA CYS A 200 -2.82 -23.82 17.10
C CYS A 200 -1.60 -24.16 16.23
N SER A 201 -1.82 -24.72 15.03
CA SER A 201 -0.78 -25.00 14.04
C SER A 201 0.09 -23.78 13.70
N THR A 202 -0.46 -22.57 13.79
CA THR A 202 0.26 -21.33 13.44
C THR A 202 1.28 -20.93 14.51
N ILE A 203 1.09 -21.36 15.77
CA ILE A 203 1.99 -21.05 16.89
C ILE A 203 2.70 -22.28 17.47
N ALA A 204 2.52 -23.46 16.88
CA ALA A 204 3.04 -24.72 17.41
C ALA A 204 4.58 -24.68 17.56
N SER A 205 5.28 -24.17 16.54
CA SER A 205 6.74 -23.97 16.59
C SER A 205 7.15 -23.11 17.79
N ARG A 206 6.45 -21.98 17.97
CA ARG A 206 6.67 -21.02 19.06
C ARG A 206 6.47 -21.62 20.45
N LEU A 207 5.55 -22.57 20.61
CA LEU A 207 5.28 -23.22 21.90
C LEU A 207 6.19 -24.42 22.20
N TYR A 208 6.61 -25.16 21.19
CA TYR A 208 7.17 -26.51 21.39
C TYR A 208 8.48 -26.79 20.68
N ASN A 209 8.91 -25.99 19.70
CA ASN A 209 10.14 -26.27 18.96
C ASN A 209 10.79 -25.02 18.35
N PHE A 210 10.91 -23.94 19.12
CA PHE A 210 11.26 -22.61 18.60
C PHE A 210 12.66 -22.56 17.95
N THR A 211 13.66 -23.22 18.56
CA THR A 211 15.02 -23.31 18.00
C THR A 211 15.31 -24.65 17.32
N GLY A 212 14.31 -25.52 17.19
CA GLY A 212 14.51 -26.89 16.70
C GLY A 212 14.98 -27.89 17.77
N LYS A 213 15.00 -27.49 19.05
CA LYS A 213 15.51 -28.30 20.18
C LYS A 213 14.43 -28.71 21.20
N GLY A 214 13.16 -28.60 20.84
CA GLY A 214 12.05 -28.90 21.77
C GLY A 214 11.78 -27.81 22.80
N ASP A 215 12.10 -26.55 22.48
CA ASP A 215 12.03 -25.39 23.37
C ASP A 215 10.88 -24.43 23.03
N THR A 216 10.50 -23.61 24.00
CA THR A 216 9.48 -22.55 23.85
C THR A 216 10.17 -21.22 23.56
N ASP A 217 9.56 -20.40 22.70
CA ASP A 217 10.03 -19.06 22.37
C ASP A 217 10.31 -18.23 23.65
N PRO A 218 11.57 -17.82 23.89
CA PRO A 218 11.95 -17.07 25.08
C PRO A 218 11.44 -15.64 25.06
N THR A 219 10.82 -15.16 23.98
CA THR A 219 10.18 -13.84 23.87
C THR A 219 8.69 -13.85 24.25
N LEU A 220 8.08 -15.02 24.48
CA LEU A 220 6.72 -15.15 24.99
C LEU A 220 6.69 -15.01 26.52
N ASP A 221 5.65 -14.43 27.12
CA ASP A 221 5.53 -14.33 28.58
C ASP A 221 5.49 -15.75 29.20
N PRO A 222 6.47 -16.12 30.06
CA PRO A 222 6.53 -17.46 30.65
C PRO A 222 5.32 -17.79 31.53
N LYS A 223 4.60 -16.79 32.07
CA LYS A 223 3.34 -17.02 32.80
C LYS A 223 2.15 -17.27 31.87
N TYR A 224 2.25 -16.84 30.61
CA TYR A 224 1.21 -17.04 29.61
C TYR A 224 1.38 -18.35 28.82
N VAL A 225 2.63 -18.83 28.68
CA VAL A 225 2.94 -20.10 28.03
C VAL A 225 2.08 -21.29 28.53
N PRO A 226 1.90 -21.52 29.85
CA PRO A 226 1.06 -22.62 30.33
C PRO A 226 -0.39 -22.51 29.88
N HIS A 227 -0.93 -21.28 29.76
CA HIS A 227 -2.28 -21.05 29.26
C HIS A 227 -2.40 -21.41 27.76
N LEU A 228 -1.39 -21.06 26.96
CA LEU A 228 -1.38 -21.44 25.54
C LEU A 228 -1.19 -22.95 25.36
N LYS A 229 -0.31 -23.60 26.13
CA LYS A 229 -0.10 -25.06 26.11
C LYS A 229 -1.27 -25.87 26.68
N SER A 230 -2.13 -25.26 27.51
CA SER A 230 -3.35 -25.94 27.98
C SER A 230 -4.37 -26.05 26.85
N LYS A 231 -4.46 -25.03 25.99
CA LYS A 231 -5.33 -24.96 24.81
C LYS A 231 -4.78 -25.67 23.58
N CYS A 232 -3.50 -25.47 23.26
CA CYS A 232 -2.84 -26.06 22.09
C CYS A 232 -1.89 -27.17 22.52
N LYS A 233 -2.25 -28.43 22.28
CA LYS A 233 -1.35 -29.56 22.50
C LYS A 233 -0.34 -29.70 21.34
N PRO A 234 0.82 -30.38 21.50
CA PRO A 234 1.87 -30.45 20.48
C PRO A 234 1.44 -30.88 19.07
N THR A 235 0.40 -31.71 18.96
CA THR A 235 -0.13 -32.23 17.68
C THR A 235 -1.45 -31.59 17.27
N ASP A 236 -1.93 -30.59 18.01
CA ASP A 236 -3.19 -29.92 17.72
C ASP A 236 -3.03 -28.91 16.59
N THR A 237 -3.70 -29.20 15.47
CA THR A 237 -3.68 -28.35 14.28
C THR A 237 -5.00 -27.60 14.06
N THR A 238 -6.03 -27.88 14.86
CA THR A 238 -7.42 -27.49 14.56
C THR A 238 -8.02 -26.54 15.58
N THR A 239 -7.56 -26.57 16.84
CA THR A 239 -8.11 -25.69 17.88
C THR A 239 -7.85 -24.23 17.53
N LEU A 240 -8.91 -23.42 17.70
CA LEU A 240 -8.88 -21.98 17.50
C LEU A 240 -8.50 -21.27 18.79
N LEU A 241 -7.56 -20.34 18.66
CA LEU A 241 -7.16 -19.38 19.70
C LEU A 241 -7.62 -17.98 19.32
N GLU A 242 -8.09 -17.25 20.31
CA GLU A 242 -8.30 -15.81 20.20
C GLU A 242 -6.95 -15.12 20.02
N MET A 243 -6.86 -14.23 19.02
CA MET A 243 -5.64 -13.42 18.80
C MET A 243 -5.50 -12.33 19.87
N ASP A 244 -6.64 -11.90 20.44
CA ASP A 244 -6.74 -10.93 21.53
C ASP A 244 -7.68 -11.46 22.64
N PRO A 245 -7.13 -12.22 23.61
CA PRO A 245 -7.95 -12.91 24.61
C PRO A 245 -8.72 -11.94 25.51
N GLY A 246 -10.04 -12.08 25.53
CA GLY A 246 -10.93 -11.20 26.31
C GLY A 246 -11.50 -10.03 25.51
N SER A 247 -10.93 -9.71 24.34
CA SER A 247 -11.38 -8.62 23.46
C SER A 247 -11.75 -9.06 22.03
N VAL A 248 -11.67 -10.36 21.72
CA VAL A 248 -11.78 -10.92 20.36
C VAL A 248 -12.97 -10.49 19.48
N LYS A 249 -14.05 -9.98 20.10
CA LYS A 249 -15.29 -9.56 19.41
C LYS A 249 -15.40 -8.04 19.22
N THR A 250 -14.51 -7.25 19.81
CA THR A 250 -14.49 -5.79 19.72
C THR A 250 -13.19 -5.34 19.08
N PHE A 251 -13.27 -4.38 18.16
CA PHE A 251 -12.07 -3.82 17.57
C PHE A 251 -11.55 -2.69 18.46
N ASP A 252 -10.49 -2.93 19.20
CA ASP A 252 -9.93 -1.98 20.18
C ASP A 252 -8.40 -2.08 20.30
N GLU A 253 -7.84 -1.36 21.27
CA GLU A 253 -6.41 -1.26 21.47
C GLU A 253 -5.79 -2.39 22.31
N ASP A 254 -6.59 -3.34 22.85
CA ASP A 254 -6.07 -4.35 23.81
C ASP A 254 -4.95 -5.19 23.20
N TYR A 255 -4.96 -5.39 21.88
CA TYR A 255 -3.82 -5.89 21.11
C TYR A 255 -2.48 -5.28 21.55
N TYR A 256 -2.38 -3.95 21.64
CA TYR A 256 -1.13 -3.29 22.05
C TYR A 256 -0.81 -3.55 23.51
N THR A 257 -1.83 -3.62 24.37
CA THR A 257 -1.68 -4.00 25.78
C THR A 257 -1.08 -5.39 25.93
N ILE A 258 -1.60 -6.39 25.23
CA ILE A 258 -1.10 -7.77 25.31
C ILE A 258 0.28 -7.90 24.66
N VAL A 259 0.55 -7.24 23.52
CA VAL A 259 1.86 -7.25 22.89
C VAL A 259 2.90 -6.63 23.80
N SER A 260 2.60 -5.49 24.45
CA SER A 260 3.52 -4.83 25.40
C SER A 260 3.90 -5.73 26.58
N LYS A 261 3.02 -6.67 26.95
CA LYS A 261 3.23 -7.67 28.00
C LYS A 261 3.86 -8.97 27.48
N ARG A 262 4.35 -8.99 26.23
CA ARG A 262 4.90 -10.19 25.56
C ARG A 262 3.89 -11.32 25.41
N ARG A 263 2.61 -10.97 25.20
CA ARG A 263 1.49 -11.92 25.03
C ARG A 263 0.83 -11.87 23.66
N GLY A 264 1.40 -11.13 22.70
CA GLY A 264 0.99 -11.23 21.29
C GLY A 264 1.10 -12.68 20.80
N LEU A 265 0.17 -13.12 19.97
CA LEU A 265 0.02 -14.53 19.62
C LEU A 265 1.11 -15.02 18.66
N PHE A 266 1.42 -14.21 17.63
CA PHE A 266 2.39 -14.56 16.60
C PHE A 266 3.81 -14.09 16.94
N GLU A 267 4.82 -14.74 16.35
CA GLU A 267 6.19 -14.23 16.46
C GLU A 267 6.31 -12.86 15.77
N SER A 268 5.55 -12.63 14.70
CA SER A 268 5.45 -11.33 14.03
C SER A 268 4.87 -10.23 14.93
N ASP A 269 3.99 -10.57 15.89
CA ASP A 269 3.50 -9.61 16.88
C ASP A 269 4.60 -9.28 17.89
N ALA A 270 5.30 -10.31 18.39
CA ALA A 270 6.43 -10.13 19.31
C ALA A 270 7.58 -9.36 18.65
N ALA A 271 7.79 -9.53 17.35
CA ALA A 271 8.79 -8.83 16.57
C ALA A 271 8.62 -7.29 16.58
N LEU A 272 7.40 -6.78 16.81
CA LEU A 272 7.14 -5.34 16.97
C LEU A 272 7.85 -4.74 18.19
N LEU A 273 8.26 -5.56 19.16
CA LEU A 273 9.06 -5.08 20.29
C LEU A 273 10.57 -4.98 19.99
N ASN A 274 11.02 -5.56 18.87
CA ASN A 274 12.44 -5.65 18.49
C ASN A 274 12.93 -4.50 17.58
N ASP A 275 12.08 -3.51 17.31
CA ASP A 275 12.45 -2.28 16.60
C ASP A 275 12.01 -1.05 17.41
N LYS A 276 12.90 -0.04 17.49
CA LYS A 276 12.68 1.14 18.34
C LYS A 276 11.39 1.90 18.01
N GLN A 277 11.05 2.01 16.72
CA GLN A 277 9.90 2.79 16.27
C GLN A 277 8.59 2.05 16.53
N THR A 278 8.53 0.77 16.17
CA THR A 278 7.34 -0.07 16.42
C THR A 278 7.11 -0.32 17.91
N SER A 279 8.17 -0.59 18.68
CA SER A 279 8.10 -0.79 20.14
C SER A 279 7.62 0.47 20.86
N ALA A 280 8.05 1.66 20.41
CA ALA A 280 7.57 2.93 20.95
C ALA A 280 6.07 3.14 20.69
N TYR A 281 5.59 2.78 19.49
CA TYR A 281 4.16 2.87 19.17
C TYR A 281 3.30 1.91 20.00
N VAL A 282 3.73 0.64 20.13
CA VAL A 282 3.04 -0.36 20.96
C VAL A 282 2.92 0.13 22.40
N LYS A 283 4.03 0.59 22.99
CA LYS A 283 4.04 1.11 24.38
C LYS A 283 3.20 2.37 24.54
N LEU A 284 3.18 3.23 23.53
CA LEU A 284 2.35 4.43 23.52
C LEU A 284 0.87 4.04 23.59
N GLN A 285 0.38 3.22 22.66
CA GLN A 285 -1.04 2.85 22.62
C GLN A 285 -1.48 2.05 23.85
N ALA A 286 -0.62 1.16 24.35
CA ALA A 286 -0.89 0.42 25.59
C ALA A 286 -1.01 1.34 26.81
N LYS A 287 -0.21 2.42 26.89
CA LYS A 287 -0.23 3.38 28.01
C LYS A 287 -1.35 4.41 27.86
N SER A 288 -1.63 4.84 26.64
CA SER A 288 -2.61 5.89 26.35
C SER A 288 -4.02 5.37 26.11
N HIS A 289 -4.26 4.07 26.29
CA HIS A 289 -5.53 3.42 25.97
C HIS A 289 -5.99 3.75 24.53
N GLY A 290 -5.08 3.54 23.58
CA GLY A 290 -5.43 3.64 22.15
C GLY A 290 -5.69 5.05 21.64
N ALA A 291 -5.25 6.10 22.36
CA ALA A 291 -5.62 7.49 22.09
C ALA A 291 -5.48 7.95 20.62
N THR A 292 -4.54 7.38 19.85
CA THR A 292 -4.42 7.68 18.41
C THR A 292 -4.66 6.48 17.49
N PHE A 293 -4.86 5.28 18.05
CA PHE A 293 -4.92 4.03 17.30
C PHE A 293 -5.97 4.07 16.19
N PHE A 294 -7.22 4.42 16.51
CA PHE A 294 -8.30 4.43 15.51
C PHE A 294 -8.06 5.40 14.36
N LYS A 295 -7.53 6.59 14.66
CA LYS A 295 -7.19 7.56 13.61
C LYS A 295 -6.06 7.03 12.73
N ASP A 296 -5.00 6.53 13.36
CA ASP A 296 -3.85 5.99 12.64
C ASP A 296 -4.26 4.78 11.79
N PHE A 297 -5.10 3.89 12.32
CA PHE A 297 -5.63 2.72 11.63
C PHE A 297 -6.46 3.12 10.41
N SER A 298 -7.34 4.11 10.55
CA SER A 298 -8.08 4.67 9.41
C SER A 298 -7.15 5.25 8.34
N ASP A 299 -6.13 6.01 8.72
CA ASP A 299 -5.16 6.58 7.78
C ASP A 299 -4.36 5.47 7.05
N SER A 300 -3.92 4.44 7.79
CA SER A 300 -3.19 3.29 7.21
C SER A 300 -4.08 2.41 6.34
N MET A 301 -5.35 2.21 6.67
CA MET A 301 -6.31 1.48 5.81
C MET A 301 -6.58 2.22 4.50
N VAL A 302 -6.66 3.56 4.52
CA VAL A 302 -6.78 4.37 3.30
C VAL A 302 -5.55 4.22 2.41
N LYS A 303 -4.34 4.18 2.99
CA LYS A 303 -3.10 3.94 2.24
C LYS A 303 -3.04 2.51 1.69
N MET A 304 -3.35 1.52 2.52
CA MET A 304 -3.34 0.11 2.13
C MET A 304 -4.31 -0.15 0.97
N GLY A 305 -5.52 0.42 1.02
CA GLY A 305 -6.49 0.33 -0.07
C GLY A 305 -6.02 0.92 -1.40
N LYS A 306 -4.89 1.62 -1.44
CA LYS A 306 -4.28 2.18 -2.65
C LYS A 306 -3.04 1.38 -3.13
N ILE A 307 -2.77 0.19 -2.58
CA ILE A 307 -1.63 -0.65 -3.01
C ILE A 307 -1.88 -1.25 -4.40
N GLY A 308 -0.80 -1.40 -5.19
CA GLY A 308 -0.81 -1.96 -6.55
C GLY A 308 -1.43 -1.03 -7.59
N VAL A 309 -1.64 0.22 -7.18
CA VAL A 309 -1.68 1.39 -8.03
C VAL A 309 -0.23 1.60 -8.50
N LEU A 310 0.15 1.11 -9.69
CA LEU A 310 1.54 1.17 -10.17
C LEU A 310 2.07 2.61 -10.22
N THR A 311 2.85 3.01 -9.22
CA THR A 311 3.70 4.18 -9.32
C THR A 311 4.71 3.95 -10.44
N GLY A 312 4.74 4.87 -11.41
CA GLY A 312 5.79 4.88 -12.42
C GLY A 312 7.17 4.87 -11.76
N LYS A 313 8.12 4.15 -12.37
CA LYS A 313 9.52 4.11 -11.96
C LYS A 313 10.04 5.53 -11.77
N ASN A 314 10.43 5.85 -10.54
CA ASN A 314 11.67 6.51 -10.13
C ASN A 314 11.53 6.91 -8.67
N GLY A 315 12.55 6.58 -7.87
CA GLY A 315 12.63 7.01 -6.48
C GLY A 315 12.62 8.53 -6.41
N GLY A 316 11.82 9.08 -5.49
CA GLY A 316 12.08 10.42 -5.01
C GLY A 316 13.41 10.39 -4.26
N HIS A 317 14.42 11.07 -4.79
CA HIS A 317 15.69 11.31 -4.12
C HIS A 317 15.74 12.79 -3.77
N THR A 318 15.36 13.12 -2.55
CA THR A 318 15.45 14.49 -2.02
C THR A 318 16.14 14.53 -0.67
N VAL A 319 16.55 13.37 -0.12
CA VAL A 319 17.26 13.29 1.16
C VAL A 319 18.31 12.18 1.07
N GLY A 320 19.55 12.48 1.45
CA GLY A 320 20.62 11.49 1.60
C GLY A 320 21.84 11.71 0.73
N VAL A 321 22.61 10.64 0.59
CA VAL A 321 23.96 10.65 -0.01
C VAL A 321 24.02 9.68 -1.19
N SER A 322 24.81 10.03 -2.20
CA SER A 322 25.14 9.17 -3.34
C SER A 322 26.58 8.72 -3.26
N HIS A 323 26.90 7.56 -3.83
CA HIS A 323 28.29 7.17 -4.04
C HIS A 323 28.90 7.90 -5.25
N CYS A 324 30.21 8.14 -5.20
CA CYS A 324 30.98 8.70 -6.32
C CYS A 324 30.84 7.87 -7.61
N SER A 325 30.71 6.55 -7.48
CA SER A 325 30.47 5.64 -8.61
C SER A 325 29.22 5.99 -9.42
N THR A 326 28.19 6.56 -8.78
CA THR A 326 26.94 6.95 -9.44
C THR A 326 27.10 8.16 -10.37
N ILE A 327 28.11 9.01 -10.13
CA ILE A 327 28.36 10.22 -10.94
C ILE A 327 29.68 10.18 -11.72
N ALA A 328 30.44 9.09 -11.60
CA ALA A 328 31.76 8.98 -12.21
C ALA A 328 31.70 9.15 -13.74
N SER A 329 30.68 8.58 -14.40
CA SER A 329 30.44 8.78 -15.83
C SER A 329 30.25 10.26 -16.17
N ARG A 330 29.41 10.99 -15.43
CA ARG A 330 29.19 12.43 -15.65
C ARG A 330 30.46 13.25 -15.46
N LEU A 331 31.32 12.90 -14.51
CA LEU A 331 32.52 13.69 -14.24
C LEU A 331 33.66 13.39 -15.23
N TYR A 332 33.79 12.15 -15.69
CA TYR A 332 35.02 11.68 -16.33
C TYR A 332 34.83 10.99 -17.67
N ASN A 333 33.62 10.57 -18.05
CA ASN A 333 33.40 9.83 -19.28
C ASN A 333 31.95 9.94 -19.82
N PHE A 334 31.43 11.15 -19.92
CA PHE A 334 30.00 11.36 -20.18
C PHE A 334 29.57 10.86 -21.56
N THR A 335 30.37 11.12 -22.62
CA THR A 335 30.08 10.64 -23.98
C THR A 335 30.89 9.39 -24.37
N GLY A 336 31.60 8.78 -23.42
CA GLY A 336 32.53 7.67 -23.69
C GLY A 336 33.90 8.12 -24.21
N LYS A 337 34.21 9.42 -24.19
CA LYS A 337 35.45 10.01 -24.74
C LYS A 337 36.37 10.64 -23.70
N GLY A 338 36.18 10.36 -22.41
CA GLY A 338 36.98 10.97 -21.35
C GLY A 338 36.59 12.41 -21.03
N ASP A 339 35.32 12.76 -21.20
CA ASP A 339 34.78 14.11 -21.08
C ASP A 339 33.84 14.29 -19.87
N THR A 340 33.65 15.54 -19.45
CA THR A 340 32.71 15.91 -18.38
C THR A 340 31.39 16.35 -18.98
N ASP A 341 30.29 15.94 -18.36
CA ASP A 341 28.93 16.33 -18.71
C ASP A 341 28.81 17.86 -18.83
N PRO A 342 28.54 18.40 -20.03
CA PRO A 342 28.48 19.85 -20.26
C PRO A 342 27.24 20.50 -19.62
N THR A 343 26.31 19.71 -19.10
CA THR A 343 25.14 20.23 -18.37
C THR A 343 25.48 20.67 -16.95
N LEU A 344 26.61 20.24 -16.38
CA LEU A 344 27.07 20.63 -15.05
C LEU A 344 27.63 22.06 -15.02
N ASP A 345 27.50 22.74 -13.88
CA ASP A 345 28.16 24.03 -13.64
C ASP A 345 29.69 23.85 -13.71
N PRO A 346 30.38 24.49 -14.69
CA PRO A 346 31.83 24.33 -14.86
C PRO A 346 32.62 24.84 -13.65
N LYS A 347 32.06 25.73 -12.81
CA LYS A 347 32.68 26.18 -11.56
C LYS A 347 32.52 25.18 -10.42
N TYR A 348 31.53 24.29 -10.50
CA TYR A 348 31.24 23.29 -9.48
C TYR A 348 31.92 21.94 -9.76
N VAL A 349 32.14 21.61 -11.04
CA VAL A 349 32.86 20.40 -11.46
C VAL A 349 34.21 20.19 -10.72
N PRO A 350 35.08 21.20 -10.54
CA PRO A 350 36.33 21.02 -9.80
C PRO A 350 36.11 20.57 -8.35
N HIS A 351 35.05 21.04 -7.70
CA HIS A 351 34.68 20.61 -6.35
C HIS A 351 34.22 19.15 -6.31
N LEU A 352 33.44 18.71 -7.30
CA LEU A 352 33.03 17.31 -7.39
C LEU A 352 34.22 16.38 -7.68
N LYS A 353 35.14 16.79 -8.57
CA LYS A 353 36.37 16.04 -8.90
C LYS A 353 37.42 16.04 -7.78
N SER A 354 37.39 17.01 -6.88
CA SER A 354 38.26 16.99 -5.69
C SER A 354 37.83 15.90 -4.72
N LYS A 355 36.51 15.68 -4.59
CA LYS A 355 35.90 14.66 -3.73
C LYS A 355 35.84 13.26 -4.36
N CYS A 356 35.44 13.16 -5.62
CA CYS A 356 35.29 11.88 -6.32
C CYS A 356 36.40 11.65 -7.33
N LYS A 357 37.19 10.59 -7.16
CA LYS A 357 38.17 10.16 -8.16
C LYS A 357 37.53 9.17 -9.17
N PRO A 358 38.09 8.99 -10.38
CA PRO A 358 37.48 8.15 -11.42
C PRO A 358 37.15 6.71 -11.01
N THR A 359 37.90 6.13 -10.06
CA THR A 359 37.72 4.75 -9.56
C THR A 359 37.14 4.69 -8.14
N ASP A 360 36.69 5.83 -7.61
CA ASP A 360 36.15 5.91 -6.25
C ASP A 360 34.71 5.37 -6.20
N THR A 361 34.54 4.29 -5.44
CA THR A 361 33.25 3.62 -5.24
C THR A 361 32.69 3.78 -3.84
N THR A 362 33.47 4.30 -2.89
CA THR A 362 33.13 4.28 -1.46
C THR A 362 32.78 5.66 -0.94
N THR A 363 33.35 6.73 -1.49
CA THR A 363 33.08 8.10 -1.03
C THR A 363 31.64 8.48 -1.29
N LEU A 364 31.03 9.09 -0.27
CA LEU A 364 29.67 9.57 -0.27
C LEU A 364 29.65 11.08 -0.55
N LEU A 365 28.78 11.47 -1.47
CA LEU A 365 28.44 12.85 -1.78
C LEU A 365 27.03 13.18 -1.30
N GLU A 366 26.87 14.35 -0.72
CA GLU A 366 25.55 14.89 -0.40
C GLU A 366 24.78 15.15 -1.70
N MET A 367 23.56 14.60 -1.79
CA MET A 367 22.70 14.85 -2.96
C MET A 367 22.16 16.29 -2.95
N ASP A 368 22.06 16.89 -1.76
CA ASP A 368 21.61 18.26 -1.53
C ASP A 368 22.57 18.97 -0.54
N PRO A 369 23.71 19.52 -1.03
CA PRO A 369 24.75 20.07 -0.16
C PRO A 369 24.30 21.29 0.63
N GLY A 370 24.26 21.17 1.96
CA GLY A 370 23.73 22.20 2.88
C GLY A 370 22.41 21.82 3.55
N SER A 371 21.65 20.90 2.96
CA SER A 371 20.32 20.44 3.39
C SER A 371 20.19 18.91 3.36
N VAL A 372 21.30 18.16 3.33
CA VAL A 372 21.33 16.70 3.14
C VAL A 372 20.45 15.87 4.10
N LYS A 373 20.10 16.42 5.27
CA LYS A 373 19.26 15.78 6.30
C LYS A 373 17.85 16.34 6.39
N THR A 374 17.54 17.37 5.62
CA THR A 374 16.27 18.09 5.65
C THR A 374 15.55 17.90 4.33
N PHE A 375 14.22 17.84 4.39
CA PHE A 375 13.39 17.78 3.20
C PHE A 375 12.88 19.19 2.94
N ASP A 376 13.61 19.93 2.11
CA ASP A 376 13.39 21.34 1.83
C ASP A 376 13.54 21.65 0.33
N GLU A 377 13.47 22.94 0.00
CA GLU A 377 13.49 23.47 -1.35
C GLU A 377 14.89 23.78 -1.90
N ASP A 378 15.96 23.63 -1.11
CA ASP A 378 17.31 24.03 -1.54
C ASP A 378 17.79 23.21 -2.74
N TYR A 379 17.28 21.98 -2.88
CA TYR A 379 17.35 21.18 -4.10
C TYR A 379 17.07 22.01 -5.36
N TYR A 380 15.98 22.78 -5.43
CA TYR A 380 15.66 23.57 -6.62
C TYR A 380 16.64 24.72 -6.84
N THR A 381 17.17 25.30 -5.76
CA THR A 381 18.23 26.32 -5.83
C THR A 381 19.49 25.73 -6.49
N ILE A 382 19.90 24.53 -6.07
CA ILE A 382 21.08 23.82 -6.59
C ILE A 382 20.85 23.39 -8.05
N VAL A 383 19.71 22.78 -8.36
CA VAL A 383 19.35 22.39 -9.74
C VAL A 383 19.33 23.61 -10.65
N SER A 384 18.73 24.74 -10.24
CA SER A 384 18.67 25.96 -11.05
C SER A 384 20.05 26.51 -11.45
N LYS A 385 21.08 26.21 -10.63
CA LYS A 385 22.48 26.58 -10.85
C LYS A 385 23.27 25.51 -11.61
N ARG A 386 22.62 24.45 -12.12
CA ARG A 386 23.28 23.28 -12.75
C ARG A 386 24.23 22.53 -11.82
N ARG A 387 23.91 22.50 -10.53
CA ARG A 387 24.72 21.82 -9.49
C ARG A 387 24.08 20.53 -8.96
N GLY A 388 22.96 20.11 -9.56
CA GLY A 388 22.33 18.81 -9.28
C GLY A 388 23.26 17.65 -9.61
N LEU A 389 23.26 16.65 -8.74
CA LEU A 389 24.23 15.56 -8.75
C LEU A 389 24.01 14.58 -9.90
N PHE A 390 22.76 14.33 -10.28
CA PHE A 390 22.37 13.32 -11.27
C PHE A 390 22.01 13.92 -12.63
N GLU A 391 22.12 13.12 -13.70
CA GLU A 391 21.66 13.52 -15.04
C GLU A 391 20.16 13.83 -15.05
N SER A 392 19.37 13.12 -14.22
CA SER A 392 17.95 13.40 -14.02
C SER A 392 17.69 14.81 -13.48
N ASP A 393 18.58 15.33 -12.63
CA ASP A 393 18.47 16.69 -12.09
C ASP A 393 18.72 17.72 -13.20
N ALA A 394 19.75 17.50 -14.02
CA ALA A 394 20.03 18.36 -15.17
C ALA A 394 18.91 18.31 -16.22
N ALA A 395 18.28 17.15 -16.40
CA ALA A 395 17.17 16.98 -17.33
C ALA A 395 15.95 17.85 -16.98
N LEU A 396 15.75 18.22 -15.71
CA LEU A 396 14.70 19.16 -15.29
C LEU A 396 14.85 20.55 -15.90
N LEU A 397 16.02 20.90 -16.44
CA LEU A 397 16.25 22.18 -17.11
C LEU A 397 16.07 22.13 -18.63
N ASN A 398 15.96 20.93 -19.21
CA ASN A 398 15.91 20.73 -20.66
C ASN A 398 14.49 20.91 -21.22
N ASP A 399 13.47 20.66 -20.41
CA ASP A 399 12.07 20.91 -20.79
C ASP A 399 11.60 22.28 -20.29
N LYS A 400 10.79 22.97 -21.10
CA LYS A 400 10.33 24.34 -20.81
C LYS A 400 9.45 24.39 -19.57
N GLN A 401 8.62 23.37 -19.35
CA GLN A 401 7.67 23.33 -18.24
C GLN A 401 8.38 23.01 -16.92
N THR A 402 9.22 21.98 -16.90
CA THR A 402 10.00 21.62 -15.70
C THR A 402 11.02 22.70 -15.35
N SER A 403 11.69 23.31 -16.34
CA SER A 403 12.65 24.41 -16.11
C SER A 403 11.98 25.64 -15.51
N ALA A 404 10.76 25.98 -15.95
CA ALA A 404 9.97 27.07 -15.38
C ALA A 404 9.62 26.80 -13.90
N TYR A 405 9.25 25.56 -13.58
CA TYR A 405 8.95 25.17 -12.20
C TYR A 405 10.20 25.19 -11.30
N VAL A 406 11.33 24.66 -11.76
CA VAL A 406 12.61 24.72 -11.02
C VAL A 406 12.98 26.17 -10.71
N LYS A 407 12.91 27.06 -11.71
CA LYS A 407 13.23 28.49 -11.55
C LYS A 407 12.24 29.19 -10.61
N LEU A 408 10.96 28.83 -10.68
CA LEU A 408 9.94 29.34 -9.77
C LEU A 408 10.29 28.98 -8.33
N GLN A 409 10.46 27.69 -8.02
CA GLN A 409 10.74 27.24 -6.65
C GLN A 409 12.04 27.80 -6.09
N ALA A 410 13.10 27.87 -6.93
CA ALA A 410 14.38 28.47 -6.55
C ALA A 410 14.26 29.97 -6.22
N LYS A 411 13.46 30.73 -7.00
CA LYS A 411 13.28 32.18 -6.78
C LYS A 411 12.32 32.49 -5.64
N SER A 412 11.29 31.66 -5.45
CA SER A 412 10.26 31.86 -4.44
C SER A 412 10.59 31.23 -3.09
N HIS A 413 11.79 30.67 -2.91
CA HIS A 413 12.17 29.89 -1.72
C HIS A 413 11.10 28.83 -1.38
N GLY A 414 10.70 28.05 -2.39
CA GLY A 414 9.79 26.93 -2.16
C GLY A 414 8.36 27.31 -1.79
N ALA A 415 7.91 28.55 -2.04
CA ALA A 415 6.58 29.05 -1.62
C ALA A 415 5.39 28.11 -1.91
N THR A 416 5.42 27.32 -2.99
CA THR A 416 4.39 26.31 -3.27
C THR A 416 4.89 24.87 -3.18
N PHE A 417 6.18 24.66 -2.90
CA PHE A 417 6.84 23.36 -2.97
C PHE A 417 6.13 22.29 -2.14
N PHE A 418 5.92 22.49 -0.84
CA PHE A 418 5.30 21.45 0.00
C PHE A 418 3.89 21.08 -0.44
N LYS A 419 3.12 22.07 -0.92
CA LYS A 419 1.78 21.86 -1.46
C LYS A 419 1.84 21.10 -2.78
N ASP A 420 2.66 21.55 -3.73
CA ASP A 420 2.80 20.94 -5.05
C ASP A 420 3.43 19.55 -4.95
N PHE A 421 4.36 19.34 -4.02
CA PHE A 421 4.93 18.04 -3.67
C PHE A 421 3.85 17.13 -3.09
N SER A 422 3.08 17.58 -2.11
CA SER A 422 1.94 16.81 -1.57
C SER A 422 0.94 16.44 -2.66
N ASP A 423 0.55 17.41 -3.50
CA ASP A 423 -0.37 17.18 -4.63
C ASP A 423 0.24 16.21 -5.65
N SER A 424 1.54 16.30 -5.90
CA SER A 424 2.27 15.40 -6.81
C SER A 424 2.42 14.01 -6.22
N MET A 425 2.65 13.85 -4.91
CA MET A 425 2.65 12.57 -4.22
C MET A 425 1.26 11.93 -4.21
N VAL A 426 0.22 12.75 -4.05
CA VAL A 426 -1.18 12.33 -4.21
C VAL A 426 -1.45 11.90 -5.65
N LYS A 427 -0.97 12.61 -6.67
CA LYS A 427 -1.11 12.22 -8.09
C LYS A 427 -0.27 10.99 -8.45
N MET A 428 0.95 10.89 -7.92
CA MET A 428 1.87 9.79 -8.15
C MET A 428 1.33 8.49 -7.54
N GLY A 429 0.76 8.56 -6.34
CA GLY A 429 0.04 7.46 -5.71
C GLY A 429 -1.26 7.03 -6.41
N LYS A 430 -1.52 7.52 -7.63
CA LYS A 430 -2.69 7.20 -8.46
C LYS A 430 -2.33 6.64 -9.84
N ILE A 431 -1.05 6.52 -10.15
CA ILE A 431 -0.61 5.92 -11.42
C ILE A 431 -0.88 4.42 -11.35
N GLY A 432 -1.38 3.81 -12.44
CA GLY A 432 -1.43 2.35 -12.57
C GLY A 432 -2.49 1.60 -11.76
N VAL A 433 -3.52 2.29 -11.26
CA VAL A 433 -4.76 1.60 -10.90
C VAL A 433 -5.27 0.87 -12.15
N LEU A 434 -5.82 -0.33 -11.98
CA LEU A 434 -6.81 -0.82 -12.93
C LEU A 434 -8.02 0.14 -12.85
N THR A 435 -8.00 1.23 -13.62
CA THR A 435 -9.10 2.19 -13.81
C THR A 435 -9.37 2.35 -15.29
N GLY A 436 -10.54 2.89 -15.64
CA GLY A 436 -10.93 3.02 -17.04
C GLY A 436 -11.01 1.67 -17.76
N LYS A 437 -10.10 1.40 -18.71
CA LYS A 437 -10.07 0.16 -19.52
C LYS A 437 -9.11 -0.91 -18.99
N ASN A 438 -8.25 -0.59 -18.03
CA ASN A 438 -7.31 -1.53 -17.44
C ASN A 438 -8.06 -2.35 -16.38
N GLY A 439 -8.37 -3.62 -16.64
CA GLY A 439 -9.22 -4.47 -15.78
C GLY A 439 -10.69 -4.54 -16.21
N GLU A 440 -11.55 -5.16 -15.41
CA GLU A 440 -12.99 -5.29 -15.70
C GLU A 440 -13.90 -4.92 -14.53
N ILE A 441 -15.21 -4.96 -14.78
CA ILE A 441 -16.23 -5.05 -13.73
C ILE A 441 -16.82 -6.44 -13.85
N ARG A 442 -16.42 -7.35 -12.96
CA ARG A 442 -16.96 -8.73 -12.97
C ARG A 442 -18.42 -8.71 -12.60
N LYS A 443 -19.27 -9.55 -13.19
CA LYS A 443 -20.65 -9.77 -12.72
C LYS A 443 -20.68 -10.64 -11.47
N HIS A 444 -19.80 -11.64 -11.41
CA HIS A 444 -19.60 -12.55 -10.28
C HIS A 444 -18.16 -12.45 -9.79
N CYS A 445 -17.95 -12.14 -8.50
CA CYS A 445 -16.60 -11.87 -8.00
C CYS A 445 -15.65 -13.06 -8.04
N ALA A 446 -16.18 -14.29 -8.14
CA ALA A 446 -15.38 -15.49 -8.25
C ALA A 446 -14.87 -15.80 -9.66
N LEU A 447 -15.34 -15.10 -10.69
CA LEU A 447 -15.16 -15.46 -12.10
C LEU A 447 -14.77 -14.25 -12.95
N ILE A 448 -13.87 -14.45 -13.90
CA ILE A 448 -13.63 -13.52 -15.01
C ILE A 448 -14.88 -13.53 -15.92
N ASN A 449 -15.25 -12.38 -16.50
CA ASN A 449 -16.44 -12.29 -17.36
C ASN A 449 -16.35 -13.11 -18.65
#